data_AF-A0A5R8Z1T6-F1
#
_entry.id   AF-A0A5R8Z1T6-F1
#
_cell.length_a   1.000
_cell.length_b   1.000
_cell.length_c   1.000
_cell.angle_alpha   90.00
_cell.angle_beta   90.00
_cell.angle_gamma   90.00
#
_symmetry.space_group_name_H-M   'P 1'
#
loop_
_entity.id
_entity.type
_entity.pdbx_description
1 polymer ?
#
loop_
_entity_poly.entity_id
_entity_poly.type
_entity_poly.pdbx_seq_one_letter_code
_entity_poly.pdbx_strand_id
1 'polypeptide(L)'
;MTVQRHDSPHPQIERTFTAVRAALPSANIAAFDAELEEITHAPVVNLAALDDFLSAWWRIATRAAADPSDWHRMHREAEQLQSGARTAGPTLAEVLARRGVQR
;
A
#
# COMPACT_ATOMS: atom_id res chain seq x y z
N MET A 1 -4.96 -32.72 -6.16
CA MET A 1 -4.43 -31.70 -5.23
C MET A 1 -5.40 -30.54 -5.20
N THR A 2 -6.11 -30.33 -4.09
CA THR A 2 -7.03 -29.21 -3.91
C THR A 2 -6.25 -28.04 -3.29
N VAL A 3 -6.20 -26.92 -4.01
CA VAL A 3 -5.64 -25.67 -3.49
C VAL A 3 -6.66 -25.13 -2.49
N GLN A 4 -6.43 -25.36 -1.19
CA GLN A 4 -7.16 -24.64 -0.14
C GLN A 4 -6.78 -23.16 -0.26
N ARG A 5 -7.67 -22.37 -0.87
CA ARG A 5 -7.60 -20.92 -0.72
C ARG A 5 -7.92 -20.65 0.75
N HIS A 6 -6.93 -20.16 1.49
CA HIS A 6 -7.15 -19.64 2.83
C HIS A 6 -8.14 -18.48 2.71
N ASP A 7 -9.41 -18.78 2.93
CA ASP A 7 -10.46 -17.80 3.19
C ASP A 7 -10.27 -17.34 4.63
N SER A 8 -9.15 -16.66 4.90
CA SER A 8 -8.95 -15.97 6.15
C SER A 8 -9.99 -14.85 6.18
N PRO A 9 -10.80 -14.71 7.25
CA PRO A 9 -11.70 -13.59 7.38
C PRO A 9 -10.86 -12.32 7.35
N HIS A 10 -10.94 -11.59 6.23
CA HIS A 10 -10.25 -10.32 6.11
C HIS A 10 -10.84 -9.42 7.19
N PRO A 11 -10.03 -8.77 8.03
CA PRO A 11 -10.56 -7.84 9.01
C PRO A 11 -11.37 -6.79 8.25
N GLN A 12 -12.68 -6.75 8.50
CA GLN A 12 -13.55 -5.75 7.91
C GLN A 12 -13.24 -4.43 8.60
N ILE A 13 -12.24 -3.72 8.07
CA ILE A 13 -11.94 -2.37 8.48
C ILE A 13 -13.12 -1.51 8.03
N GLU A 14 -13.74 -0.78 8.94
CA GLU A 14 -14.77 0.18 8.58
C GLU A 14 -14.15 1.33 7.77
N ARG A 15 -14.91 1.88 6.81
CA ARG A 15 -14.50 3.09 6.08
C ARG A 15 -14.77 4.34 6.93
N THR A 16 -14.07 4.44 8.03
CA THR A 16 -14.05 5.62 8.90
C THR A 16 -12.60 6.04 9.12
N PHE A 17 -12.35 7.34 9.28
CA PHE A 17 -10.99 7.86 9.48
C PHE A 17 -10.29 7.17 10.66
N THR A 18 -11.01 6.98 11.77
CA THR A 18 -10.47 6.33 12.97
C THR A 18 -10.12 4.87 12.72
N ALA A 19 -11.00 4.10 12.06
CA ALA A 19 -10.75 2.68 11.81
C ALA A 19 -9.63 2.47 10.79
N VAL A 20 -9.61 3.28 9.72
CA VAL A 20 -8.53 3.26 8.72
C VAL A 20 -7.21 3.62 9.38
N ARG A 21 -7.15 4.72 10.14
CA ARG A 21 -5.93 5.14 10.82
C ARG A 21 -5.41 4.11 11.82
N ALA A 22 -6.31 3.45 12.57
CA ALA A 22 -5.93 2.41 13.54
C ALA A 22 -5.41 1.13 12.88
N ALA A 23 -5.88 0.82 11.66
CA ALA A 23 -5.47 -0.37 10.91
C ALA A 23 -4.24 -0.12 10.01
N LEU A 24 -3.79 1.13 9.89
CA LEU A 24 -2.61 1.45 9.08
C LEU A 24 -1.32 1.00 9.79
N PRO A 25 -0.34 0.48 9.02
CA PRO A 25 1.03 0.28 9.51
C PRO A 25 1.61 1.60 10.02
N SER A 26 2.44 1.54 11.06
CA SER A 26 3.03 2.72 11.70
C SER A 26 3.77 3.64 10.72
N ALA A 27 4.43 3.07 9.72
CA ALA A 27 5.13 3.81 8.67
C ALA A 27 4.21 4.73 7.84
N ASN A 28 2.91 4.39 7.74
CA ASN A 28 1.95 5.13 6.92
C ASN A 28 1.16 6.17 7.72
N ILE A 29 1.18 6.12 9.05
CA ILE A 29 0.34 7.00 9.89
C ILE A 29 0.69 8.48 9.67
N ALA A 30 1.99 8.81 9.60
CA ALA A 30 2.42 10.19 9.39
C ALA A 30 1.99 10.74 8.01
N ALA A 31 2.03 9.91 6.96
CA ALA A 31 1.58 10.29 5.64
C ALA A 31 0.05 10.50 5.59
N PHE A 32 -0.70 9.61 6.24
CA PHE A 32 -2.15 9.74 6.39
C PHE A 32 -2.53 11.05 7.09
N ASP A 33 -1.88 11.35 8.23
CA ASP A 33 -2.19 12.55 9.02
C ASP A 33 -1.85 13.83 8.25
N ALA A 34 -0.72 13.87 7.54
CA ALA A 34 -0.31 15.03 6.74
C ALA A 34 -1.26 15.31 5.57
N GLU A 35 -1.68 14.28 4.83
CA GLU A 35 -2.60 14.44 3.71
C GLU A 35 -4.01 14.81 4.19
N LEU A 36 -4.46 14.26 5.33
CA LEU A 36 -5.72 14.68 5.96
C LEU A 36 -5.66 16.16 6.38
N GLU A 37 -4.54 16.61 6.94
CA GLU A 37 -4.32 18.01 7.27
C GLU A 37 -4.37 18.89 6.01
N GLU A 38 -3.68 18.52 4.92
CA GLU A 38 -3.72 19.30 3.67
C GLU A 38 -5.14 19.45 3.10
N ILE A 39 -5.93 18.37 3.11
CA ILE A 39 -7.30 18.39 2.58
C ILE A 39 -8.22 19.24 3.48
N THR A 40 -7.98 19.24 4.80
CA THR A 40 -8.81 19.96 5.78
C THR A 40 -8.34 21.39 6.07
N HIS A 41 -7.12 21.76 5.67
CA HIS A 41 -6.57 23.10 5.81
C HIS A 41 -7.23 24.12 4.85
N ALA A 42 -7.88 23.64 3.78
CA ALA A 42 -8.61 24.52 2.87
C ALA A 42 -9.84 25.18 3.56
N PRO A 43 -10.13 26.46 3.29
CA PRO A 43 -11.28 27.16 3.90
C PRO A 43 -12.63 26.57 3.50
N VAL A 44 -12.67 25.84 2.38
CA VAL A 44 -13.83 25.04 1.95
C VAL A 44 -13.35 23.62 1.76
N VAL A 45 -13.93 22.72 2.54
CA VAL A 45 -13.61 21.30 2.51
C VAL A 45 -14.27 20.64 1.30
N ASN A 46 -13.47 20.01 0.44
CA ASN A 46 -13.97 19.24 -0.68
C ASN A 46 -14.34 17.82 -0.22
N LEU A 47 -15.65 17.56 -0.07
CA LEU A 47 -16.15 16.26 0.37
C LEU A 47 -15.83 15.11 -0.59
N ALA A 48 -15.76 15.37 -1.90
CA ALA A 48 -15.37 14.35 -2.87
C ALA A 48 -13.88 13.96 -2.68
N ALA A 49 -13.01 14.96 -2.46
CA ALA A 49 -11.61 14.70 -2.17
C ALA A 49 -11.41 13.91 -0.86
N LEU A 50 -12.23 14.17 0.16
CA LEU A 50 -12.24 13.42 1.42
C LEU A 50 -12.69 11.96 1.24
N ASP A 51 -13.70 11.72 0.41
CA ASP A 51 -14.17 10.35 0.12
C ASP A 51 -13.15 9.56 -0.70
N ASP A 52 -12.53 10.22 -1.68
CA ASP A 52 -11.43 9.64 -2.48
C ASP A 52 -10.21 9.31 -1.61
N PHE A 53 -9.82 10.25 -0.74
CA PHE A 53 -8.76 10.06 0.26
C PHE A 53 -9.07 8.85 1.15
N LEU A 54 -10.26 8.81 1.76
CA LEU A 54 -10.64 7.75 2.68
C LEU A 54 -10.70 6.39 1.95
N SER A 55 -11.19 6.37 0.72
CA SER A 55 -11.24 5.18 -0.13
C SER A 55 -9.84 4.66 -0.49
N ALA A 56 -8.90 5.55 -0.80
CA ALA A 56 -7.52 5.18 -1.10
C ALA A 56 -6.83 4.56 0.14
N TRP A 57 -6.90 5.24 1.28
CA TRP A 57 -6.28 4.78 2.52
C TRP A 57 -6.93 3.51 3.08
N TRP A 58 -8.25 3.35 2.93
CA TRP A 58 -8.93 2.12 3.30
C TRP A 58 -8.43 0.89 2.51
N ARG A 59 -8.15 1.05 1.21
CA ARG A 59 -7.57 -0.03 0.39
C ARG A 59 -6.17 -0.40 0.85
N ILE A 60 -5.36 0.60 1.21
CA ILE A 60 -4.01 0.39 1.77
C ILE A 60 -4.10 -0.36 3.09
N ALA A 61 -4.93 0.11 4.03
CA ALA A 61 -5.12 -0.51 5.34
C ALA A 61 -5.63 -1.96 5.22
N THR A 62 -6.59 -2.21 4.33
CA THR A 62 -7.13 -3.55 4.09
C THR A 62 -6.08 -4.49 3.52
N ARG A 63 -5.28 -4.03 2.56
CA ARG A 63 -4.19 -4.84 1.99
C ARG A 63 -3.10 -5.12 3.01
N ALA A 64 -2.70 -4.12 3.78
CA ALA A 64 -1.69 -4.27 4.82
C ALA A 64 -2.14 -5.20 5.94
N ALA A 65 -3.43 -5.18 6.30
CA ALA A 65 -3.98 -6.07 7.31
C ALA A 65 -4.16 -7.52 6.80
N ALA A 66 -4.40 -7.71 5.51
CA ALA A 66 -4.53 -9.03 4.90
C ALA A 66 -3.19 -9.79 4.81
N ASP A 67 -2.09 -9.09 4.51
CA ASP A 67 -0.74 -9.67 4.53
C ASP A 67 0.29 -8.67 5.08
N PRO A 68 0.45 -8.61 6.42
CA PRO A 68 1.41 -7.71 7.05
C PRO A 68 2.87 -8.05 6.70
N SER A 69 3.16 -9.30 6.34
CA SER A 69 4.53 -9.74 6.05
C SER A 69 4.94 -9.32 4.65
N ASP A 70 4.08 -9.51 3.65
CA ASP A 70 4.30 -9.00 2.29
C ASP A 70 4.34 -7.47 2.29
N TRP A 71 3.47 -6.81 3.06
CA TRP A 71 3.50 -5.35 3.22
C TRP A 71 4.84 -4.84 3.76
N HIS A 72 5.36 -5.44 4.84
CA HIS A 72 6.67 -5.06 5.38
C HIS A 72 7.81 -5.36 4.40
N ARG A 73 7.73 -6.44 3.61
CA ARG A 73 8.74 -6.72 2.58
C ARG A 73 8.73 -5.64 1.50
N MET A 74 7.54 -5.31 0.98
CA MET A 74 7.35 -4.27 -0.02
C MET A 74 7.84 -2.91 0.46
N HIS A 75 7.52 -2.52 1.70
CA HIS A 75 7.97 -1.25 2.26
C HIS A 75 9.49 -1.17 2.36
N ARG A 76 10.13 -2.26 2.82
CA ARG A 76 11.59 -2.34 2.93
C ARG A 76 12.27 -2.34 1.57
N GLU A 77 11.68 -2.98 0.57
CA GLU A 77 12.14 -2.92 -0.83
C GLU A 77 12.03 -1.48 -1.37
N ALA A 78 10.93 -0.77 -1.08
CA ALA A 78 10.77 0.63 -1.48
C ALA A 78 11.79 1.56 -0.82
N GLU A 79 12.05 1.39 0.48
CA GLU A 79 13.09 2.14 1.20
C GLU A 79 14.50 1.88 0.64
N GLN A 80 14.81 0.63 0.28
CA GLN A 80 16.09 0.28 -0.37
C GLN A 80 16.22 0.95 -1.75
N LEU A 81 15.14 0.99 -2.52
CA LEU A 81 15.13 1.69 -3.82
C LEU A 81 15.31 3.20 -3.65
N GLN A 82 14.64 3.82 -2.68
CA GLN A 82 14.74 5.27 -2.42
C GLN A 82 16.12 5.67 -1.86
N SER A 83 16.72 4.85 -1.02
CA SER A 83 18.07 5.08 -0.47
C SER A 83 19.20 4.83 -1.48
N GLY A 84 18.88 4.44 -2.72
CA GLY A 84 19.88 4.15 -3.75
C GLY A 84 20.61 2.82 -3.54
N ALA A 85 20.21 2.03 -2.52
CA ALA A 85 20.68 0.68 -2.27
C ALA A 85 20.02 -0.30 -3.26
N ARG A 86 20.27 -0.09 -4.55
CA ARG A 86 19.83 -1.01 -5.59
C ARG A 86 20.70 -2.25 -5.51
N THR A 87 20.19 -3.35 -4.98
CA THR A 87 20.70 -4.66 -5.40
C THR A 87 20.50 -4.72 -6.91
N ALA A 88 21.59 -4.96 -7.65
CA ALA A 88 21.55 -5.07 -9.10
C ALA A 88 20.58 -6.19 -9.48
N GLY A 89 19.34 -5.81 -9.79
CA GLY A 89 18.35 -6.72 -10.35
C GLY A 89 18.76 -7.12 -11.76
N PRO A 90 18.20 -8.23 -12.29
CA PRO A 90 18.44 -8.61 -13.66
C PRO A 90 18.06 -7.46 -14.59
N THR A 91 18.93 -7.19 -15.56
CA THR A 91 18.69 -6.23 -16.63
C THR A 91 17.41 -6.58 -17.38
N LEU A 92 16.81 -5.59 -18.03
CA LEU A 92 15.64 -5.80 -18.88
C LEU A 92 15.92 -6.88 -19.95
N ALA A 93 17.15 -6.95 -20.47
CA ALA A 93 17.58 -7.99 -21.41
C ALA A 93 17.49 -9.40 -20.78
N GLU A 94 17.97 -9.59 -19.56
CA GLU A 94 17.88 -10.88 -18.85
C GLU A 94 16.43 -11.30 -18.57
N VAL A 95 15.56 -10.33 -18.25
CA VAL A 95 14.13 -10.59 -18.06
C VAL A 95 13.45 -10.97 -19.38
N LEU A 96 13.79 -10.29 -20.48
CA LEU A 96 13.23 -10.57 -21.81
C LEU A 96 13.72 -11.90 -22.38
N ALA A 97 15.00 -12.24 -22.18
CA ALA A 97 15.58 -13.53 -22.55
C ALA A 97 14.89 -14.68 -21.79
N ARG A 98 14.69 -14.53 -20.47
CA ARG A 98 14.00 -15.54 -19.65
C ARG A 98 12.52 -15.71 -20.02
N ARG A 99 11.89 -14.68 -20.59
CA ARG A 99 10.49 -14.69 -21.05
C ARG A 99 10.33 -15.10 -22.53
N GLY A 100 11.42 -15.44 -23.22
CA GLY A 100 11.39 -15.85 -24.62
C GLY A 100 10.96 -14.75 -25.60
N VAL A 101 11.12 -13.48 -25.21
CA VAL A 101 10.71 -12.30 -26.02
C VAL A 101 11.83 -11.83 -26.94
N GLN A 102 13.08 -12.23 -26.68
CA GLN A 102 14.17 -12.03 -27.63
C GLN A 102 14.26 -13.21 -28.59
N ARG A 103 13.99 -12.93 -29.87
CA ARG A 103 14.26 -13.80 -31.00
C ARG A 103 15.48 -13.28 -31.74
#